data_AF-A0A418RT57-F1
#
_entry.id   AF-A0A418RT57-F1
#
_cell.length_a   1.000
_cell.length_b   1.000
_cell.length_c   1.000
_cell.angle_alpha   90.00
_cell.angle_beta   90.00
_cell.angle_gamma   90.00
#
_symmetry.space_group_name_H-M   'P 1'
#
loop_
_entity.id
_entity.type
_entity.pdbx_description
1 polymer ?
#
loop_
_entity_poly.entity_id
_entity_poly.type
_entity_poly.pdbx_seq_one_letter_code
_entity_poly.pdbx_strand_id
1 'polypeptide(L)'
;MLLSTKILVSCIALILSGCYSIKMVKLGTVIKDNKTIEVPATGFSTMDIKSALAQDGWKIKVANENVQRNRLDSSNPKIDAKNQYDAGYRLLISESVRNNQWVIGISASVIDNKTNDEIFNMYCDSKGLGGCFPDDVAMELVKELKTIEK
;
A
#
# COMPACT_ATOMS: atom_id res chain seq x y z
N MET A 1 28.38 9.51 39.01
CA MET A 1 28.58 9.59 37.53
C MET A 1 27.86 8.49 36.72
N LEU A 2 27.24 7.47 37.32
CA LEU A 2 26.57 6.37 36.57
C LEU A 2 25.10 6.63 36.20
N LEU A 3 24.45 7.63 36.81
CA LEU A 3 23.04 7.95 36.54
C LEU A 3 22.86 8.74 35.22
N SER A 4 23.85 9.55 34.86
CA SER A 4 23.85 10.39 33.65
C SER A 4 24.01 9.59 32.36
N THR A 5 24.79 8.51 32.37
CA THR A 5 25.01 7.65 31.19
C THR A 5 23.78 6.81 30.84
N LYS A 6 23.01 6.35 31.83
CA LYS A 6 21.76 5.58 31.56
C LYS A 6 20.66 6.45 30.94
N ILE A 7 20.54 7.70 31.37
CA ILE A 7 19.59 8.66 30.78
C ILE A 7 19.99 9.02 29.35
N LEU A 8 21.29 9.23 29.11
CA LEU A 8 21.82 9.54 27.77
C LEU A 8 21.56 8.39 26.77
N VAL A 9 21.78 7.13 27.17
CA VAL A 9 21.52 5.95 26.33
C VAL A 9 20.02 5.77 26.05
N SER A 10 19.15 6.05 27.02
CA SER A 10 17.69 6.02 26.83
C SER A 10 17.20 7.12 25.88
N CYS A 11 17.79 8.31 25.91
CA CYS A 11 17.43 9.40 25.00
C CYS A 11 17.92 9.14 23.57
N ILE A 12 19.08 8.51 23.39
CA ILE A 12 19.59 8.13 22.06
C ILE A 12 18.72 7.05 21.43
N ALA A 13 18.22 6.08 22.21
CA ALA A 13 17.30 5.05 21.71
C ALA A 13 15.98 5.62 21.17
N LEU A 14 15.47 6.71 21.78
CA LEU A 14 14.24 7.39 21.32
C LEU A 14 14.43 8.25 20.07
N ILE A 15 15.66 8.67 19.76
CA ILE A 15 15.98 9.46 18.57
C ILE A 15 16.29 8.55 17.36
N LEU A 16 16.62 7.28 17.59
CA LEU A 16 16.92 6.27 16.57
C LEU A 16 15.69 5.55 15.99
N SER A 17 14.49 5.76 16.54
CA SER A 17 13.27 5.34 15.85
C SER A 17 13.08 6.24 14.62
N GLY A 18 13.54 5.76 13.47
CA GLY A 18 13.42 6.46 12.19
C GLY A 18 11.98 6.95 11.99
N CYS A 19 11.83 8.27 11.90
CA CYS A 19 10.51 8.89 11.79
C CYS A 19 10.07 8.84 10.32
N TYR A 20 9.16 7.92 9.98
CA TYR A 20 8.37 8.00 8.76
C TYR A 20 6.98 8.56 9.08
N SER A 21 6.33 9.14 8.07
CA SER A 21 4.96 9.64 8.20
C SER A 21 4.07 8.93 7.21
N ILE A 22 2.95 8.38 7.69
CA ILE A 22 1.89 7.85 6.85
C ILE A 22 0.77 8.88 6.79
N LYS A 23 0.41 9.29 5.59
CA LYS A 23 -0.77 10.13 5.29
C LYS A 23 -1.82 9.27 4.61
N MET A 24 -3.08 9.49 4.94
CA MET A 24 -4.18 8.66 4.44
C MET A 24 -5.39 9.51 4.11
N VAL A 25 -6.13 9.07 3.10
CA VAL A 25 -7.38 9.68 2.65
C VAL A 25 -8.40 8.58 2.46
N LYS A 26 -9.55 8.70 3.14
CA LYS A 26 -10.69 7.79 3.04
C LYS A 26 -11.77 8.48 2.22
N LEU A 27 -12.11 7.91 1.07
CA LEU A 27 -13.01 8.52 0.09
C LEU A 27 -14.29 7.72 -0.13
N GLY A 28 -14.28 6.43 0.24
CA GLY A 28 -15.41 5.53 0.07
C GLY A 28 -15.49 4.47 1.16
N THR A 29 -16.11 3.35 0.83
CA THR A 29 -16.39 2.25 1.77
C THR A 29 -16.05 0.91 1.16
N VAL A 30 -15.60 -0.02 1.99
CA VAL A 30 -15.43 -1.43 1.62
C VAL A 30 -16.72 -2.18 1.99
N ILE A 31 -17.25 -2.97 1.06
CA ILE A 31 -18.39 -3.85 1.32
C ILE A 31 -17.84 -5.11 2.00
N LYS A 32 -18.23 -5.35 3.26
CA LYS A 32 -17.69 -6.45 4.08
C LYS A 32 -17.81 -7.83 3.43
N ASP A 33 -18.91 -8.07 2.71
CA ASP A 33 -19.16 -9.35 2.04
C ASP A 33 -18.43 -9.48 0.68
N ASN A 34 -17.79 -8.41 0.20
CA ASN A 34 -17.07 -8.38 -1.07
C ASN A 34 -15.58 -8.05 -0.90
N LYS A 35 -14.92 -8.64 0.11
CA LYS A 35 -13.47 -8.53 0.34
C LYS A 35 -12.66 -9.32 -0.68
N THR A 36 -12.74 -8.93 -1.94
CA THR A 36 -11.93 -9.47 -3.04
C THR A 36 -11.14 -8.34 -3.67
N ILE A 37 -9.82 -8.51 -3.76
CA ILE A 37 -8.93 -7.45 -4.25
C ILE A 37 -7.90 -7.99 -5.23
N GLU A 38 -7.76 -7.29 -6.36
CA GLU A 38 -6.69 -7.51 -7.30
C GLU A 38 -5.43 -6.78 -6.82
N VAL A 39 -4.32 -7.50 -6.71
CA VAL A 39 -3.03 -6.97 -6.24
C VAL A 39 -1.97 -7.24 -7.30
N PRO A 40 -1.00 -6.33 -7.53
CA PRO A 40 0.10 -6.55 -8.47
C PRO A 40 0.79 -7.91 -8.26
N ALA A 41 1.27 -8.53 -9.35
CA ALA A 41 1.98 -9.81 -9.27
C ALA A 41 3.27 -9.70 -8.45
N THR A 42 4.04 -8.65 -8.72
CA THR A 42 5.36 -8.40 -8.16
C THR A 42 5.41 -7.00 -7.53
N GLY A 43 6.49 -6.72 -6.79
CA GLY A 43 6.75 -5.45 -6.10
C GLY A 43 7.34 -5.72 -4.72
N PHE A 44 8.17 -4.80 -4.22
CA PHE A 44 8.92 -5.04 -3.00
C PHE A 44 8.00 -5.19 -1.80
N SER A 45 7.06 -4.25 -1.64
CA SER A 45 6.08 -4.23 -0.55
C SER A 45 4.83 -5.07 -0.84
N THR A 46 4.70 -5.54 -2.09
CA THR A 46 3.54 -6.30 -2.54
C THR A 46 3.38 -7.60 -1.75
N MET A 47 4.47 -8.25 -1.34
CA MET A 47 4.40 -9.52 -0.60
C MET A 47 3.83 -9.32 0.81
N ASP A 48 4.29 -8.31 1.53
CA ASP A 48 3.79 -7.98 2.86
C ASP A 48 2.33 -7.53 2.82
N ILE A 49 1.97 -6.71 1.84
CA ILE A 49 0.57 -6.30 1.61
C ILE A 49 -0.32 -7.51 1.32
N LYS A 50 0.12 -8.44 0.45
CA LYS A 50 -0.63 -9.67 0.19
C LYS A 50 -0.79 -10.51 1.46
N SER A 51 0.28 -10.66 2.24
CA SER A 51 0.24 -11.41 3.49
C SER A 51 -0.77 -10.81 4.47
N ALA A 52 -0.72 -9.49 4.69
CA ALA A 52 -1.62 -8.80 5.61
C ALA A 52 -3.08 -8.86 5.15
N LEU A 53 -3.36 -8.64 3.87
CA LEU A 53 -4.71 -8.75 3.31
C LEU A 53 -5.27 -10.18 3.44
N ALA A 54 -4.46 -11.19 3.15
CA ALA A 54 -4.86 -12.59 3.29
C ALA A 54 -5.15 -12.98 4.75
N GLN A 55 -4.31 -12.54 5.68
CA GLN A 55 -4.53 -12.74 7.12
C GLN A 55 -5.83 -12.09 7.60
N ASP A 56 -6.24 -11.01 6.95
CA ASP A 56 -7.50 -10.32 7.21
C ASP A 56 -8.73 -10.88 6.47
N GLY A 57 -8.55 -11.99 5.75
CA GLY A 57 -9.64 -12.68 5.05
C GLY A 57 -10.01 -12.10 3.69
N TRP A 58 -9.19 -11.22 3.12
CA TRP A 58 -9.35 -10.81 1.73
C TRP A 58 -9.00 -11.96 0.79
N LYS A 59 -9.85 -12.18 -0.23
CA LYS A 59 -9.51 -13.05 -1.35
C LYS A 59 -8.67 -12.26 -2.35
N ILE A 60 -7.42 -12.67 -2.51
CA ILE A 60 -6.46 -11.98 -3.36
C ILE A 60 -6.50 -12.59 -4.75
N LYS A 61 -6.66 -11.74 -5.76
CA LYS A 61 -6.40 -12.06 -7.16
C LYS A 61 -5.12 -11.37 -7.58
N VAL A 62 -4.27 -12.06 -8.33
CA VAL A 62 -3.07 -11.45 -8.88
C VAL A 62 -3.45 -10.74 -10.19
N ALA A 63 -3.09 -9.47 -10.31
CA ALA A 63 -3.29 -8.71 -11.53
C ALA A 63 -2.65 -9.45 -12.72
N ASN A 64 -3.44 -9.71 -13.76
CA ASN A 64 -2.95 -10.37 -14.96
C ASN A 64 -2.00 -9.41 -15.69
N GLU A 65 -0.76 -9.84 -15.94
CA GLU A 65 0.27 -9.06 -16.64
C GLU A 65 -0.13 -8.72 -18.09
N ASN A 66 -1.12 -9.43 -18.64
CA ASN A 66 -1.74 -9.15 -19.94
C ASN A 66 -2.71 -7.95 -19.90
N VAL A 67 -3.03 -7.42 -18.72
CA VAL A 67 -3.51 -6.04 -18.56
C VAL A 67 -2.29 -5.11 -18.60
N GLN A 68 -1.39 -5.32 -19.56
CA GLN A 68 -0.58 -4.21 -20.04
C GLN A 68 -1.59 -3.16 -20.46
N ARG A 69 -1.62 -2.05 -19.71
CA ARG A 69 -2.10 -0.77 -20.21
C ARG A 69 -1.44 -0.59 -21.56
N ASN A 70 -2.18 -0.91 -22.63
CA ASN A 70 -1.72 -0.78 -24.00
C ASN A 70 -1.05 0.57 -24.08
N ARG A 71 0.26 0.53 -24.27
CA ARG A 71 1.09 1.70 -24.48
C ARG A 71 0.34 2.51 -25.54
N LEU A 72 -0.07 3.73 -25.21
CA LEU A 72 -0.75 4.62 -26.13
C LEU A 72 0.15 4.77 -27.37
N ASP A 73 -0.19 4.03 -28.41
CA ASP A 73 0.13 4.40 -29.77
C ASP A 73 -0.47 5.78 -29.97
N SER A 74 0.39 6.80 -30.13
CA SER A 74 -0.01 8.20 -30.29
C SER A 74 -0.86 8.45 -31.55
N SER A 75 -0.96 7.47 -32.44
CA SER A 75 -1.66 7.58 -33.72
C SER A 75 -3.03 6.93 -33.73
N ASN A 76 -3.39 6.09 -32.73
CA ASN A 76 -4.72 5.50 -32.68
C ASN A 76 -5.14 5.03 -31.27
N PRO A 77 -5.65 5.92 -30.41
CA PRO A 77 -6.11 5.57 -29.07
C PRO A 77 -7.45 4.83 -29.13
N LYS A 78 -7.43 3.55 -29.53
CA LYS A 78 -8.54 2.64 -29.27
C LYS A 78 -8.29 1.93 -27.96
N ILE A 79 -8.85 2.50 -26.89
CA ILE A 79 -8.94 1.85 -25.58
C ILE A 79 -10.05 0.79 -25.71
N ASP A 80 -9.69 -0.36 -26.27
CA ASP A 80 -10.60 -1.50 -26.42
C ASP A 80 -10.30 -2.59 -25.38
N ALA A 81 -10.10 -2.17 -24.14
CA ALA A 81 -10.04 -3.06 -22.99
C ALA A 81 -11.14 -2.65 -22.03
N LYS A 82 -12.32 -3.27 -22.16
CA LYS A 82 -13.15 -3.52 -20.97
C LYS A 82 -12.28 -4.35 -20.04
N ASN A 83 -11.51 -3.70 -19.17
CA ASN A 83 -10.78 -4.36 -18.11
C ASN A 83 -11.82 -5.07 -17.23
N GLN A 84 -12.02 -6.36 -17.48
CA GLN A 84 -12.87 -7.19 -16.65
C GLN A 84 -12.04 -7.57 -15.43
N TYR A 85 -12.13 -6.74 -14.40
CA TYR A 85 -11.60 -7.10 -13.10
C TYR A 85 -12.54 -8.12 -12.46
N ASP A 86 -12.01 -9.27 -12.09
CA ASP A 86 -12.76 -10.34 -11.42
C ASP A 86 -12.71 -10.16 -9.88
N ALA A 87 -12.45 -8.93 -9.40
CA ALA A 87 -12.37 -8.57 -7.99
C ALA A 87 -13.21 -7.32 -7.72
N GLY A 88 -13.76 -7.20 -6.51
CA GLY A 88 -14.49 -6.02 -6.07
C GLY A 88 -13.62 -4.77 -6.06
N TYR A 89 -12.34 -4.94 -5.73
CA TYR A 89 -11.38 -3.85 -5.60
C TYR A 89 -10.09 -4.15 -6.36
N ARG A 90 -9.30 -3.12 -6.66
CA ARG A 90 -7.92 -3.26 -7.15
C ARG A 90 -6.99 -2.36 -6.36
N LEU A 91 -5.78 -2.86 -6.11
CA LEU A 91 -4.72 -2.14 -5.45
C LEU A 91 -3.71 -1.62 -6.49
N LEU A 92 -3.43 -0.32 -6.43
CA LEU A 92 -2.29 0.28 -7.12
C LEU A 92 -1.23 0.59 -6.10
N ILE A 93 0.00 0.12 -6.34
CA ILE A 93 1.17 0.41 -5.50
C ILE A 93 2.18 1.15 -6.36
N SER A 94 2.75 2.23 -5.80
CA SER A 94 3.91 2.91 -6.35
C SER A 94 4.96 3.06 -5.26
N GLU A 95 6.18 2.69 -5.58
CA GLU A 95 7.32 2.74 -4.66
C GLU A 95 8.38 3.67 -5.24
N SER A 96 9.03 4.44 -4.37
CA SER A 96 10.20 5.23 -4.74
C SER A 96 11.49 4.45 -4.43
N VAL A 97 12.59 5.15 -4.15
CA VAL A 97 13.90 4.55 -3.89
C VAL A 97 13.80 3.51 -2.79
N ARG A 98 14.34 2.32 -3.03
CA ARG A 98 14.35 1.20 -2.11
C ARG A 98 15.76 0.85 -1.67
N ASN A 99 15.88 0.30 -0.48
CA ASN A 99 17.00 -0.56 -0.10
C ASN A 99 16.48 -1.96 0.23
N ASN A 100 17.29 -2.78 0.92
CA ASN A 100 16.92 -4.16 1.23
C ASN A 100 15.89 -4.32 2.36
N GLN A 101 15.56 -3.26 3.10
CA GLN A 101 14.73 -3.32 4.32
C GLN A 101 13.54 -2.38 4.26
N TRP A 102 13.67 -1.25 3.57
CA TRP A 102 12.68 -0.19 3.54
C TRP A 102 12.72 0.56 2.23
N VAL A 103 11.71 1.39 2.01
CA VAL A 103 11.67 2.32 0.88
C VAL A 103 11.47 3.75 1.35
N ILE A 104 11.91 4.74 0.58
CA ILE A 104 11.77 6.16 0.94
C ILE A 104 10.29 6.57 0.92
N GLY A 105 9.51 5.99 0.02
CA GLY A 105 8.08 6.24 -0.01
C GLY A 105 7.30 5.18 -0.77
N ILE A 106 6.11 4.90 -0.25
CA ILE A 106 5.12 3.97 -0.78
C ILE A 106 3.82 4.73 -0.90
N SER A 107 3.20 4.70 -2.07
CA SER A 107 1.79 5.06 -2.25
C SER A 107 0.99 3.79 -2.53
N ALA A 108 -0.11 3.61 -1.82
CA ALA A 108 -1.06 2.52 -2.05
C ALA A 108 -2.46 3.11 -2.20
N SER A 109 -3.12 2.77 -3.30
CA SER A 109 -4.45 3.26 -3.66
C SER A 109 -5.37 2.07 -3.90
N VAL A 110 -6.53 2.07 -3.24
CA VAL A 110 -7.57 1.05 -3.42
C VAL A 110 -8.72 1.67 -4.20
N ILE A 111 -9.06 1.04 -5.30
CA ILE A 111 -10.09 1.49 -6.24
C ILE A 111 -11.23 0.46 -6.25
N ASP A 112 -12.47 0.94 -6.18
CA ASP A 112 -13.66 0.13 -6.44
C ASP A 112 -13.75 -0.17 -7.94
N ASN A 113 -13.73 -1.45 -8.33
CA ASN A 113 -13.78 -1.83 -9.75
C ASN A 113 -15.16 -1.61 -10.38
N LYS A 114 -16.23 -1.49 -9.58
CA LYS A 114 -17.58 -1.21 -10.06
C LYS A 114 -17.73 0.25 -10.47
N THR A 115 -17.24 1.18 -9.66
CA THR A 115 -17.39 2.63 -9.91
C THR A 115 -16.16 3.26 -10.54
N ASN A 116 -15.00 2.61 -10.45
CA ASN A 116 -13.67 3.16 -10.74
C ASN A 116 -13.25 4.32 -9.83
N ASP A 117 -13.93 4.52 -8.70
CA ASP A 117 -13.54 5.53 -7.72
C ASP A 117 -12.43 5.01 -6.81
N GLU A 118 -11.46 5.86 -6.51
CA GLU A 118 -10.53 5.63 -5.41
C GLU A 118 -11.32 5.74 -4.09
N ILE A 119 -11.33 4.65 -3.31
CA ILE A 119 -12.04 4.60 -2.02
C ILE A 119 -11.10 4.81 -0.84
N PHE A 120 -9.80 4.58 -1.04
CA PHE A 120 -8.77 4.74 -0.05
C PHE A 120 -7.43 5.03 -0.72
N ASN A 121 -6.69 5.99 -0.18
CA ASN A 121 -5.32 6.26 -0.56
C ASN A 121 -4.46 6.38 0.70
N MET A 122 -3.27 5.79 0.67
CA MET A 122 -2.24 6.05 1.64
C MET A 122 -0.91 6.37 0.96
N TYR A 123 -0.14 7.21 1.63
CA TYR A 123 1.20 7.56 1.23
C TYR A 123 2.09 7.60 2.46
N CYS A 124 3.10 6.73 2.47
CA CYS A 124 4.20 6.78 3.41
C CYS A 124 5.38 7.52 2.78
N ASP A 125 5.98 8.44 3.53
CA ASP A 125 7.17 9.20 3.17
C ASP A 125 8.16 9.19 4.34
N SER A 126 9.43 8.92 4.02
CA SER A 126 10.55 9.04 4.94
C SER A 126 11.28 10.36 4.73
N LYS A 127 11.35 11.15 5.80
CA LYS A 127 12.07 12.44 5.83
C LYS A 127 13.41 12.36 6.55
N GLY A 128 13.91 11.17 6.85
CA GLY A 128 15.11 10.98 7.69
C GLY A 128 15.92 9.73 7.35
N LEU A 129 16.76 9.29 8.29
CA LEU A 129 17.66 8.13 8.13
C LEU A 129 16.94 6.76 8.13
N GLY A 130 15.61 6.75 8.34
CA GLY A 130 14.77 5.56 8.27
C GLY A 130 14.04 5.44 6.93
N GLY A 131 13.10 4.51 6.84
CA GLY A 131 12.25 4.34 5.67
C GLY A 131 10.84 3.91 6.05
N CYS A 132 9.99 3.85 5.04
CA CYS A 132 8.71 3.15 5.10
C CYS A 132 8.99 1.65 5.04
N PHE A 133 8.69 0.96 6.12
CA PHE A 133 8.82 -0.49 6.19
C PHE A 133 7.58 -1.13 5.55
N PRO A 134 7.75 -2.07 4.59
CA PRO A 134 6.64 -2.69 3.90
C PRO A 134 5.60 -3.37 4.79
N ASP A 135 6.04 -4.03 5.85
CA ASP A 135 5.20 -4.71 6.83
C ASP A 135 4.36 -3.71 7.64
N ASP A 136 4.96 -2.62 8.11
CA ASP A 136 4.25 -1.53 8.79
C ASP A 136 3.17 -0.92 7.89
N VAL A 137 3.52 -0.65 6.62
CA VAL A 137 2.58 -0.10 5.63
C VAL A 137 1.46 -1.09 5.33
N ALA A 138 1.76 -2.38 5.21
CA ALA A 138 0.78 -3.42 4.98
C ALA A 138 -0.21 -3.55 6.15
N MET A 139 0.29 -3.51 7.39
CA MET A 139 -0.54 -3.57 8.59
C MET A 139 -1.46 -2.34 8.69
N GLU A 140 -0.91 -1.14 8.46
CA GLU A 140 -1.68 0.10 8.53
C GLU A 140 -2.73 0.18 7.40
N LEU A 141 -2.40 -0.28 6.18
CA LEU A 141 -3.36 -0.41 5.07
C LEU A 141 -4.58 -1.25 5.50
N VAL A 142 -4.34 -2.46 5.98
CA VAL A 142 -5.40 -3.40 6.35
C VAL A 142 -6.22 -2.86 7.53
N LYS A 143 -5.57 -2.33 8.55
CA LYS A 143 -6.22 -1.70 9.70
C LYS A 143 -7.18 -0.60 9.26
N GLU A 144 -6.74 0.25 8.34
CA GLU A 144 -7.51 1.42 7.93
C GLU A 144 -8.63 1.05 6.94
N LEU A 145 -8.42 0.04 6.10
CA LEU A 145 -9.50 -0.54 5.28
C LEU A 145 -10.65 -1.06 6.14
N LYS A 146 -10.37 -1.70 7.29
CA LYS A 146 -11.43 -2.13 8.24
C LYS A 146 -12.28 -0.98 8.75
N THR A 147 -11.67 0.20 8.96
CA THR A 147 -12.41 1.35 9.50
C THR A 147 -13.45 1.90 8.51
N ILE A 148 -13.32 1.56 7.23
CA ILE A 148 -14.25 1.95 6.17
C ILE A 148 -15.10 0.76 5.68
N GLU A 149 -15.03 -0.40 6.35
CA GLU A 149 -15.89 -1.55 6.08
C GLU A 149 -17.32 -1.29 6.57
N LYS A 150 -18.30 -1.61 5.73
CA LYS A 150 -19.74 -1.56 6.04
C LYS A 150 -20.42 -2.90 5.77
#